data_AF-A0A2V9B2R1-F1
#
_entry.id   AF-A0A2V9B2R1-F1
#
_cell.length_a   1.000
_cell.length_b   1.000
_cell.length_c   1.000
_cell.angle_alpha   90.00
_cell.angle_beta   90.00
_cell.angle_gamma   90.00
#
_symmetry.space_group_name_H-M   'P 1'
#
loop_
_entity.id
_entity.type
_entity.pdbx_description
1 polymer ?
#
loop_
_entity_poly.entity_id
_entity_poly.type
_entity_poly.pdbx_seq_one_letter_code
_entity_poly.pdbx_strand_id
1 'polypeptide(L)' 'NFLRFERTEPLELLLFQSPIRHTIGVDYGIGVEYRPPLTENMVLTGGASALTPGQGFRDIYTGKTLFSLFGAAKFTF' A
#
# COMPACT_ATOMS: atom_id res chain seq x y z
N ASN A 1 6.65 1.70 6.42
CA ASN A 1 5.85 2.91 6.71
C ASN A 1 4.73 2.56 7.69
N PHE A 2 4.33 3.47 8.59
CA PHE A 2 3.25 3.24 9.57
C PHE A 2 2.05 4.12 9.22
N LEU A 3 0.87 3.52 9.03
CA LEU A 3 -0.34 4.21 8.57
C LEU A 3 -1.38 4.29 9.70
N ARG A 4 -1.94 5.48 9.89
CA ARG A 4 -2.98 5.79 10.88
C ARG A 4 -4.05 6.69 10.24
N PHE A 5 -5.32 6.43 10.54
CA PHE A 5 -6.42 7.34 10.23
C PHE A 5 -6.29 8.60 11.07
N GLU A 6 -6.41 9.76 10.44
CA GLU A 6 -6.40 11.04 11.12
C GLU A 6 -7.75 11.33 11.81
N ARG A 7 -8.85 10.91 11.18
CA ARG A 7 -10.22 11.00 11.72
C ARG A 7 -11.01 9.74 11.38
N THR A 8 -11.69 9.13 12.37
CA THR A 8 -12.52 7.94 12.19
C THR A 8 -14.03 8.25 12.20
N GLU A 9 -14.46 9.45 12.58
CA GLU A 9 -15.90 9.78 12.73
C GLU A 9 -16.71 9.59 11.44
N PRO A 10 -16.20 9.95 10.24
CA PRO A 10 -16.94 9.70 8.99
C PRO A 10 -17.06 8.21 8.66
N LEU A 11 -16.07 7.39 9.04
CA LEU A 11 -16.07 5.94 8.82
C LEU A 11 -17.07 5.26 9.75
N GLU A 12 -17.15 5.69 11.02
CA GLU A 12 -18.13 5.17 11.99
C GLU A 12 -19.57 5.46 11.55
N LEU A 13 -19.81 6.65 11.00
CA LEU A 13 -21.13 7.04 10.49
C LEU A 13 -21.55 6.25 9.26
N LEU A 14 -20.63 5.98 8.33
CA LEU A 14 -20.93 5.24 7.10
C LEU A 14 -21.09 3.73 7.32
N LEU A 15 -20.33 3.17 8.28
CA LEU A 15 -20.34 1.74 8.58
C LEU A 15 -21.31 1.36 9.71
N PHE A 16 -21.90 2.35 10.39
CA PHE A 16 -22.74 2.17 11.58
C PHE A 16 -22.07 1.32 12.67
N GLN A 17 -20.75 1.45 12.83
CA GLN A 17 -19.93 0.70 13.79
C GLN A 17 -19.11 1.65 14.65
N SER A 18 -19.11 1.45 15.97
CA SER A 18 -18.31 2.22 16.92
C SER A 18 -17.84 1.31 18.08
N PRO A 19 -16.60 1.45 18.59
CA PRO A 19 -15.55 2.39 18.18
C PRO A 19 -14.60 1.81 17.10
N ILE A 20 -14.32 2.59 16.05
CA ILE A 20 -13.31 2.25 15.04
C ILE A 20 -11.95 2.78 15.49
N ARG A 21 -10.98 1.89 15.66
CA ARG A 21 -9.62 2.28 16.07
C ARG A 21 -8.90 3.03 14.95
N HIS A 22 -8.03 3.97 15.29
CA HIS A 22 -7.35 4.80 14.30
C HIS A 22 -6.20 4.08 13.56
N THR A 23 -5.80 2.88 13.97
CA THR A 23 -4.62 2.20 13.40
C THR A 23 -4.97 1.48 12.10
N ILE A 24 -4.39 1.90 10.97
CA ILE A 24 -4.57 1.26 9.66
C ILE A 24 -3.67 0.04 9.54
N GLY A 25 -2.38 0.19 9.84
CA GLY A 25 -1.42 -0.91 9.71
C GLY A 25 -0.01 -0.49 9.35
N VAL A 26 0.83 -1.49 9.09
CA VAL A 26 2.22 -1.30 8.65
C VAL A 26 2.33 -1.69 7.19
N ASP A 27 2.77 -0.75 6.37
CA ASP A 27 3.06 -0.95 4.96
C ASP A 27 4.56 -1.18 4.75
N TYR A 28 4.91 -2.20 4.00
CA TYR A 28 6.29 -2.50 3.63
C TYR A 28 6.34 -3.00 2.18
N GLY A 29 7.31 -2.51 1.42
CA GLY A 29 7.49 -2.90 0.04
C GLY A 29 8.94 -2.84 -0.37
N ILE A 30 9.26 -3.61 -1.42
CA ILE A 30 10.56 -3.64 -2.07
C ILE A 30 10.38 -3.41 -3.56
N GLY A 31 11.31 -2.69 -4.15
CA GLY A 31 11.32 -2.42 -5.58
C GLY A 31 12.73 -2.50 -6.12
N VAL A 32 12.84 -2.96 -7.36
CA VAL A 32 14.07 -3.00 -8.14
C VAL A 32 13.85 -2.18 -9.40
N GLU A 33 14.82 -1.32 -9.70
CA GLU A 33 14.89 -0.61 -10.97
C GLU A 33 16.12 -1.10 -11.73
N TYR A 34 15.92 -1.50 -12.98
CA TYR A 34 16.96 -1.91 -13.89
C TYR A 34 17.07 -0.94 -15.06
N ARG A 35 18.28 -0.41 -15.24
CA ARG A 35 18.67 0.48 -16.33
C ARG A 35 19.71 -0.23 -17.18
N PRO A 36 19.33 -0.75 -18.35
CA PRO A 36 20.29 -1.41 -19.23
C PRO A 36 21.37 -0.42 -19.67
N PRO A 37 22.65 -0.77 -19.51
CA PRO A 37 23.73 0.07 -20.00
C PRO A 37 23.69 0.11 -21.55
N LEU A 38 24.15 1.21 -22.13
CA LEU A 38 24.12 1.51 -23.58
C LEU A 38 22.74 1.81 -24.18
N THR A 39 21.66 1.84 -23.39
CA THR A 39 20.32 2.29 -23.81
C THR A 39 19.71 3.20 -22.74
N GLU A 40 20.12 4.47 -22.70
CA GLU A 40 19.53 5.53 -21.83
C GLU A 40 18.02 5.77 -22.08
N ASN A 41 17.47 5.05 -23.04
CA ASN A 41 16.12 5.12 -23.54
C ASN A 41 15.18 4.09 -22.89
N MET A 42 15.66 3.15 -22.07
CA MET A 42 14.81 2.15 -21.41
C MET A 42 15.00 2.11 -19.89
N VAL A 43 13.89 2.13 -19.14
CA VAL A 43 13.87 1.90 -17.69
C VAL A 43 12.84 0.84 -17.36
N LEU A 44 13.28 -0.21 -16.66
CA LEU A 44 12.40 -1.26 -16.15
C LEU A 44 12.32 -1.14 -14.63
N THR A 45 11.11 -1.08 -14.10
CA THR A 45 10.86 -1.01 -12.66
C THR A 45 9.90 -2.12 -12.27
N GLY A 46 10.18 -2.82 -11.17
CA GLY A 46 9.30 -3.85 -10.64
C GLY A 46 9.40 -3.93 -9.14
N GLY A 47 8.35 -4.42 -8.50
CA GLY A 47 8.36 -4.57 -7.05
C GLY A 47 7.12 -5.22 -6.47
N ALA A 48 7.16 -5.40 -5.17
CA ALA A 48 6.09 -5.96 -4.38
C ALA A 48 5.90 -5.13 -3.11
N SER A 49 4.65 -4.97 -2.69
CA SER A 49 4.29 -4.36 -1.42
C SER A 49 3.33 -5.23 -0.65
N ALA A 50 3.37 -5.09 0.67
CA ALA A 50 2.51 -5.78 1.60
C ALA A 50 2.08 -4.82 2.70
N LEU A 51 0.79 -4.85 3.00
CA LEU A 51 0.18 -4.07 4.06
C LEU A 51 -0.36 -5.04 5.11
N THR A 52 0.22 -5.03 6.30
CA THR A 52 -0.31 -5.76 7.44
C THR A 52 -1.30 -4.88 8.20
N PRO A 53 -2.60 -5.20 8.22
CA PRO A 53 -3.61 -4.35 8.83
C PRO A 53 -3.52 -4.34 10.36
N GLY A 54 -3.55 -3.13 10.91
CA GLY A 54 -3.71 -2.86 12.33
C GLY A 54 -5.17 -2.89 12.74
N GLN A 55 -5.43 -2.78 14.06
CA GLN A 55 -6.77 -3.05 14.64
C GLN A 55 -7.91 -2.27 13.96
N GLY A 56 -7.71 -1.00 13.59
CA GLY A 56 -8.74 -0.20 12.92
C GLY A 56 -9.13 -0.71 11.54
N PHE A 57 -8.18 -1.23 10.76
CA PHE A 57 -8.47 -1.81 9.44
C PHE A 57 -9.05 -3.22 9.52
N ARG A 58 -8.72 -3.96 10.60
CA ARG A 58 -9.34 -5.26 10.91
C ARG A 58 -10.80 -5.10 11.31
N ASP A 59 -11.13 -4.01 12.01
CA ASP A 59 -12.49 -3.69 12.46
C ASP A 59 -13.41 -3.35 11.27
N ILE A 60 -12.87 -2.82 10.15
CA ILE A 60 -13.65 -2.36 8.98
C ILE A 60 -13.75 -3.39 7.85
N TYR A 61 -12.66 -4.12 7.55
CA TYR A 61 -12.58 -4.89 6.30
C TYR A 61 -12.10 -6.32 6.48
N THR A 62 -10.82 -6.52 6.79
CA THR A 62 -10.29 -7.88 6.97
C THR A 62 -9.01 -7.89 7.81
N GLY A 63 -8.79 -9.02 8.49
CA GLY A 63 -7.62 -9.26 9.33
C GLY A 63 -6.37 -9.77 8.61
N LYS A 64 -6.42 -9.89 7.28
CA LYS A 64 -5.39 -10.55 6.47
C LYS A 64 -4.43 -9.51 5.87
N THR A 65 -3.14 -9.85 5.85
CA THR A 65 -2.12 -9.06 5.13
C THR A 65 -2.47 -8.99 3.65
N LEU A 66 -2.50 -7.77 3.11
CA LEU A 66 -2.75 -7.50 1.70
C LEU A 66 -1.41 -7.48 0.98
N PHE A 67 -1.34 -8.09 -0.21
CA PHE A 67 -0.15 -8.12 -1.05
C PHE A 67 -0.48 -7.46 -2.39
N SER A 68 0.48 -6.71 -2.93
CA SER A 68 0.38 -6.08 -4.25
C SER A 68 1.69 -6.26 -5.01
N LEU A 69 1.58 -6.47 -6.32
CA LEU A 69 2.69 -6.56 -7.25
C LEU A 69 2.57 -5.42 -8.26
N PHE A 70 3.69 -4.79 -8.59
CA PHE A 70 3.72 -3.72 -9.57
C PHE A 70 4.91 -3.85 -10.51
N GLY A 71 4.73 -3.37 -11.73
CA GLY A 71 5.76 -3.33 -12.75
C GLY A 71 5.49 -2.22 -13.76
N ALA A 72 6.54 -1.59 -14.25
CA ALA A 72 6.49 -0.55 -15.24
C ALA A 72 7.69 -0.66 -16.20
N ALA A 73 7.45 -0.33 -17.46
CA ALA A 73 8.49 -0.18 -18.46
C ALA A 73 8.33 1.18 -19.13
N LYS A 74 9.40 1.97 -19.14
CA LYS A 74 9.44 3.29 -19.78
C LYS A 74 10.41 3.22 -20.96
N PHE A 75 9.94 3.70 -22.11
CA PHE A 75 10.72 3.84 -23.33
C PHE A 75 10.74 5.30 -23.75
N THR A 76 11.90 5.78 -24.20
CA THR A 76 12.13 7.15 -24.65
C THR A 76 12.71 7.07 -26.06
N PHE A 77 12.10 7.76 -27.02
CA PHE A 77 12.49 7.73 -28.44
C PHE A 77 12.84 9.14 -28.90
#